data_AF-A0A316P0F8-F1
#
_entry.id   AF-A0A316P0F8-F1
#
_cell.length_a   1.000
_cell.length_b   1.000
_cell.length_c   1.000
_cell.angle_alpha   90.00
_cell.angle_beta   90.00
_cell.angle_gamma   90.00
#
_symmetry.space_group_name_H-M   'P 1'
#
loop_
_entity.id
_entity.type
_entity.pdbx_description
1 polymer ?
#
loop_
_entity_poly.entity_id
_entity_poly.type
_entity_poly.pdbx_seq_one_letter_code
_entity_poly.pdbx_strand_id
1 'polypeptide(L)'
;MLLNLLSCPFRANTKNCCKDTCFIVYERYNRYKIIVYVRQNTQKSFYLEDFFKPKVMWKIIGCNINFSFDEAKMICNNAVNIMVGKREQLVQFVGLMNSQLFDWYLKLTTEAEVQGGGIQLYVTTLEKTLVKLDFCNEFTSVIDERIRGIIDDDTLNSAVFDVYKLTETERKYISECKQVTRT
;
A
#
# COMPACT_ATOMS: atom_id res chain seq x y z
N MET A 1 22.68 -0.63 -10.60
CA MET A 1 21.89 -1.68 -11.28
C MET A 1 20.41 -1.49 -10.92
N LEU A 2 19.86 -0.30 -11.16
CA LEU A 2 18.45 0.08 -10.93
C LEU A 2 17.47 -0.52 -11.97
N LEU A 3 17.99 -1.34 -12.89
CA LEU A 3 17.27 -1.83 -14.08
C LEU A 3 16.56 -3.18 -13.88
N ASN A 4 16.80 -3.90 -12.78
CA ASN A 4 16.21 -5.22 -12.56
C ASN A 4 14.81 -5.21 -11.91
N LEU A 5 14.31 -4.04 -11.47
CA LEU A 5 12.90 -3.88 -11.05
C LEU A 5 11.95 -3.68 -12.25
N LEU A 6 12.48 -3.52 -13.47
CA LEU A 6 11.71 -3.15 -14.68
C LEU A 6 11.64 -4.26 -15.74
N SER A 7 12.23 -5.44 -15.51
CA SER A 7 12.45 -6.44 -16.58
C SER A 7 11.24 -7.33 -16.91
N CYS A 8 10.05 -7.07 -16.35
CA CYS A 8 8.81 -7.69 -16.80
C CYS A 8 7.83 -6.60 -17.28
N PRO A 9 7.73 -6.35 -18.60
CA PRO A 9 6.81 -5.34 -19.12
C PRO A 9 5.38 -5.84 -18.99
N PHE A 10 4.65 -5.36 -17.99
CA PHE A 10 3.19 -5.43 -18.01
C PHE A 10 2.66 -4.40 -19.00
N ARG A 11 2.17 -4.90 -20.14
CA ARG A 11 1.59 -4.09 -21.19
C ARG A 11 0.17 -3.70 -20.77
N ALA A 12 0.02 -2.50 -20.22
CA ALA A 12 -1.28 -1.92 -19.90
C ALA A 12 -2.00 -1.50 -21.20
N ASN A 13 -3.11 -2.17 -21.53
CA ASN A 13 -4.04 -1.68 -22.55
C ASN A 13 -5.02 -0.70 -21.88
N THR A 14 -4.82 0.59 -22.11
CA THR A 14 -5.76 1.63 -21.70
C THR A 14 -6.98 1.62 -22.63
N LYS A 15 -8.16 1.24 -22.13
CA LYS A 15 -9.43 1.57 -22.78
C LYS A 15 -9.95 2.89 -22.20
N ASN A 16 -10.11 3.88 -23.08
CA ASN A 16 -10.77 5.14 -22.78
C ASN A 16 -12.20 4.88 -22.30
N CYS A 17 -12.58 5.44 -21.16
CA CYS A 17 -13.97 5.62 -20.80
C CYS A 17 -14.16 7.02 -20.22
N CYS A 18 -14.88 7.86 -20.98
CA CYS A 18 -15.26 9.22 -20.62
C CYS A 18 -16.36 9.25 -19.55
N LYS A 19 -16.22 10.24 -18.65
CA LYS A 19 -17.19 11.00 -17.84
C LYS A 19 -18.15 10.19 -16.93
N ASP A 20 -18.15 10.60 -15.66
CA ASP A 20 -18.92 10.09 -14.51
C ASP A 20 -18.29 8.86 -13.84
N THR A 21 -17.32 9.15 -12.97
CA THR A 21 -16.38 8.25 -12.32
C THR A 21 -17.07 7.11 -11.56
N CYS A 22 -16.84 5.88 -12.02
CA CYS A 22 -17.27 4.63 -11.42
C CYS A 22 -16.03 3.73 -11.28
N PHE A 23 -15.69 3.27 -10.07
CA PHE A 23 -14.64 2.26 -9.89
C PHE A 23 -15.03 1.24 -8.80
N ILE A 24 -15.31 0.01 -9.25
CA ILE A 24 -15.31 -1.24 -8.47
C ILE A 24 -14.33 -2.15 -9.21
N VAL A 25 -13.40 -2.81 -8.52
CA VAL A 25 -12.61 -3.88 -9.16
C VAL A 25 -12.64 -5.18 -8.36
N TYR A 26 -13.23 -6.21 -8.99
CA TYR A 26 -12.97 -7.62 -8.73
C TYR A 26 -11.88 -8.10 -9.71
N GLU A 27 -10.88 -8.78 -9.19
CA GLU A 27 -9.69 -9.29 -9.87
C GLU A 27 -10.00 -10.28 -11.01
N ARG A 28 -9.22 -10.27 -12.10
CA ARG A 28 -8.86 -11.49 -12.85
C ARG A 28 -7.58 -11.28 -13.67
N TYR A 29 -6.45 -11.81 -13.21
CA TYR A 29 -5.70 -12.91 -13.84
C TYR A 29 -4.51 -13.33 -12.93
N ASN A 30 -4.65 -14.52 -12.34
CA ASN A 30 -3.68 -15.33 -11.59
C ASN A 30 -3.23 -14.91 -10.16
N ARG A 31 -3.94 -15.55 -9.21
CA ARG A 31 -3.58 -16.05 -7.85
C ARG A 31 -4.01 -15.29 -6.60
N TYR A 32 -4.37 -13.99 -6.58
CA TYR A 32 -4.65 -13.32 -5.29
C TYR A 32 -5.65 -12.15 -5.34
N LYS A 33 -6.92 -12.41 -4.96
CA LYS A 33 -7.98 -11.39 -4.90
C LYS A 33 -7.72 -10.35 -3.80
N ILE A 34 -7.34 -9.14 -4.20
CA ILE A 34 -7.30 -7.94 -3.37
C ILE A 34 -8.40 -6.99 -3.85
N ILE A 35 -9.28 -6.53 -2.97
CA ILE A 35 -10.39 -5.62 -3.30
C ILE A 35 -10.13 -4.28 -2.62
N VAL A 36 -10.06 -3.22 -3.41
CA VAL A 36 -9.90 -1.83 -2.92
C VAL A 36 -11.20 -1.06 -3.14
N TYR A 37 -11.70 -0.40 -2.10
CA TYR A 37 -12.90 0.42 -2.20
C TYR A 37 -12.52 1.89 -2.37
N VAL A 38 -13.06 2.50 -3.43
CA VAL A 38 -13.05 3.94 -3.64
C VAL A 38 -14.49 4.40 -3.84
N ARG A 39 -14.84 5.54 -3.23
CA ARG A 39 -16.01 6.40 -3.50
C ARG A 39 -16.71 6.02 -4.83
N GLN A 40 -17.97 5.59 -4.89
CA GLN A 40 -19.19 6.27 -4.47
C GLN A 40 -20.41 5.32 -4.60
N ASN A 41 -21.49 5.68 -3.91
CA ASN A 41 -22.91 5.35 -4.14
C ASN A 41 -23.60 4.23 -3.31
N THR A 42 -24.73 4.66 -2.73
CA THR A 42 -25.63 4.07 -1.73
C THR A 42 -26.46 2.88 -2.21
N GLN A 43 -26.01 2.13 -3.21
CA GLN A 43 -26.74 0.97 -3.71
C GLN A 43 -25.87 -0.27 -3.77
N LYS A 44 -25.86 -1.01 -2.66
CA LYS A 44 -26.10 -2.47 -2.58
C LYS A 44 -25.64 -2.99 -1.22
N SER A 45 -26.48 -3.81 -0.61
CA SER A 45 -26.22 -4.58 0.61
C SER A 45 -24.90 -5.37 0.61
N PHE A 46 -24.33 -5.62 -0.57
CA PHE A 46 -23.08 -6.36 -0.76
C PHE A 46 -21.85 -5.75 -0.08
N TYR A 47 -21.79 -4.43 0.09
CA TYR A 47 -20.59 -3.76 0.62
C TYR A 47 -20.51 -3.74 2.14
N LEU A 48 -21.64 -3.89 2.84
CA LEU A 48 -21.67 -3.77 4.30
C LEU A 48 -20.80 -4.84 4.96
N GLU A 49 -20.83 -6.07 4.42
CA GLU A 49 -20.09 -7.21 4.97
C GLU A 49 -18.57 -7.01 4.92
N ASP A 50 -18.06 -6.32 3.89
CA ASP A 50 -16.63 -6.08 3.72
C ASP A 50 -16.06 -5.11 4.76
N PHE A 51 -16.87 -4.19 5.30
CA PHE A 51 -16.47 -3.37 6.44
C PHE A 51 -16.20 -4.21 7.70
N PHE A 52 -16.78 -5.40 7.80
CA PHE A 52 -16.62 -6.30 8.94
C PHE A 52 -15.59 -7.41 8.72
N LYS A 53 -14.92 -7.43 7.55
CA LYS A 53 -13.78 -8.32 7.29
C LYS A 53 -12.48 -7.70 7.81
N PRO A 54 -11.45 -8.53 8.08
CA PRO A 54 -10.09 -8.04 8.25
C PRO A 54 -9.69 -7.19 7.04
N LYS A 55 -9.15 -6.00 7.28
CA LYS A 55 -8.95 -4.99 6.24
C LYS A 55 -7.75 -4.10 6.50
N VAL A 56 -7.10 -3.65 5.43
CA VAL A 56 -6.15 -2.54 5.48
C VAL A 56 -6.91 -1.24 5.38
N MET A 57 -6.48 -0.22 6.11
CA MET A 57 -7.06 1.12 6.10
C MET A 57 -5.97 2.18 5.99
N TRP A 58 -6.21 3.22 5.17
CA TRP A 58 -5.34 4.39 5.06
C TRP A 58 -6.13 5.65 4.78
N LYS A 59 -5.59 6.80 5.22
CA LYS A 59 -6.21 8.11 4.98
C LYS A 59 -6.02 8.51 3.52
N ILE A 60 -7.03 9.15 2.96
CA ILE A 60 -6.96 9.70 1.59
C ILE A 60 -6.00 10.89 1.54
N ILE A 61 -6.00 11.72 2.59
CA ILE A 61 -5.15 12.91 2.73
C ILE A 61 -4.50 12.89 4.12
N GLY A 62 -3.20 13.15 4.18
CA GLY A 62 -2.45 13.27 5.44
C GLY A 62 -1.03 13.78 5.23
N CYS A 63 -0.36 14.16 6.32
CA CYS A 63 1.05 14.57 6.28
C CYS A 63 1.98 13.37 6.09
N ASN A 64 1.55 12.17 6.51
CA ASN A 64 2.29 10.92 6.39
C ASN A 64 1.45 9.89 5.63
N ILE A 65 2.14 9.07 4.82
CA ILE A 65 1.55 7.92 4.13
C ILE A 65 1.64 6.72 5.08
N ASN A 66 0.57 6.48 5.83
CA ASN A 66 0.53 5.40 6.82
C ASN A 66 -0.66 4.46 6.55
N PHE A 67 -0.39 3.17 6.69
CA PHE A 67 -1.35 2.09 6.56
C PHE A 67 -1.56 1.39 7.89
N SER A 68 -2.76 0.93 8.13
CA SER A 68 -3.12 0.18 9.33
C SER A 68 -3.85 -1.10 8.95
N PHE A 69 -3.67 -2.14 9.74
CA PHE A 69 -4.42 -3.38 9.61
C PHE A 69 -5.47 -3.44 10.71
N ASP A 70 -6.72 -3.67 10.33
CA ASP A 70 -7.85 -3.77 11.24
C ASP A 70 -8.43 -5.18 11.23
N GLU A 71 -8.50 -5.77 12.43
CA GLU A 71 -9.25 -7.00 12.71
C GLU A 71 -10.41 -6.76 13.68
N ALA A 72 -10.47 -5.58 14.29
CA ALA A 72 -11.48 -5.21 15.26
C ALA A 72 -12.80 -4.76 14.60
N LYS A 73 -12.87 -4.83 13.25
CA LYS A 73 -14.04 -4.46 12.45
C LYS A 73 -14.42 -2.99 12.65
N MET A 74 -13.41 -2.15 12.79
CA MET A 74 -13.59 -0.71 12.98
C MET A 74 -14.27 -0.09 11.76
N ILE A 75 -15.20 0.83 12.01
CA ILE A 75 -15.87 1.62 10.97
C ILE A 75 -15.25 3.01 10.97
N CYS A 76 -14.75 3.43 9.82
CA CYS A 76 -14.16 4.74 9.62
C CYS A 76 -15.10 5.66 8.83
N ASN A 77 -14.87 6.96 8.93
CA ASN A 77 -15.57 7.93 8.09
C ASN A 77 -15.09 7.83 6.61
N ASN A 78 -15.67 8.65 5.75
CA ASN A 78 -15.37 8.68 4.31
C ASN A 78 -13.99 9.24 3.95
N ALA A 79 -13.15 9.63 4.91
CA ALA A 79 -11.78 10.11 4.66
C ALA A 79 -10.75 8.97 4.63
N VAL A 80 -11.20 7.72 4.73
CA VAL A 80 -10.38 6.52 4.81
C VAL A 80 -10.75 5.55 3.68
N ASN A 81 -9.75 5.07 2.95
CA ASN A 81 -9.91 3.95 2.03
C ASN A 81 -9.70 2.64 2.77
N ILE A 82 -10.35 1.58 2.30
CA ILE A 82 -10.16 0.23 2.83
C ILE A 82 -9.80 -0.76 1.72
N MET A 83 -9.06 -1.79 2.08
CA MET A 83 -8.72 -2.93 1.22
C MET A 83 -8.94 -4.24 1.98
N VAL A 84 -9.70 -5.16 1.37
CA VAL A 84 -9.95 -6.51 1.92
C VAL A 84 -9.31 -7.58 1.04
N GLY A 85 -9.01 -8.74 1.61
CA GLY A 85 -8.28 -9.81 0.96
C GLY A 85 -7.85 -10.90 1.93
N LYS A 86 -6.90 -11.75 1.53
CA LYS A 86 -6.30 -12.74 2.43
C LYS A 86 -5.47 -12.04 3.50
N ARG A 87 -5.65 -12.42 4.76
CA ARG A 87 -4.97 -11.82 5.92
C ARG A 87 -3.47 -11.67 5.69
N GLU A 88 -2.79 -12.73 5.29
CA GLU A 88 -1.33 -12.76 5.17
C GLU A 88 -0.83 -11.71 4.18
N GLN A 89 -1.58 -11.50 3.10
CA GLN A 89 -1.25 -10.54 2.06
C GLN A 89 -1.54 -9.11 2.49
N LEU A 90 -2.63 -8.90 3.23
CA LEU A 90 -2.96 -7.61 3.81
C LEU A 90 -1.91 -7.19 4.86
N VAL A 91 -1.48 -8.13 5.71
CA VAL A 91 -0.40 -7.93 6.67
C VAL A 91 0.90 -7.58 5.94
N GLN A 92 1.29 -8.38 4.94
CA GLN A 92 2.47 -8.09 4.12
C GLN A 92 2.38 -6.70 3.47
N PHE A 93 1.23 -6.34 2.91
CA PHE A 93 1.01 -5.03 2.32
C PHE A 93 1.22 -3.90 3.34
N VAL A 94 0.66 -4.03 4.55
CA VAL A 94 0.83 -3.02 5.61
C VAL A 94 2.30 -2.86 6.00
N GLY A 95 3.01 -3.97 6.22
CA GLY A 95 4.43 -3.92 6.58
C GLY A 95 5.29 -3.30 5.48
N LEU A 96 5.04 -3.67 4.22
CA LEU A 96 5.75 -3.11 3.08
C LEU A 96 5.47 -1.62 2.95
N MET A 97 4.21 -1.19 2.92
CA MET A 97 3.85 0.20 2.67
C MET A 97 4.23 1.16 3.81
N ASN A 98 4.40 0.64 5.03
CA ASN A 98 4.91 1.42 6.17
C ASN A 98 6.45 1.36 6.30
N SER A 99 7.13 0.62 5.43
CA SER A 99 8.59 0.55 5.45
C SER A 99 9.22 1.76 4.75
N GLN A 100 10.47 2.04 5.10
CA GLN A 100 11.27 3.10 4.50
C GLN A 100 11.41 2.96 2.98
N LEU A 101 11.49 1.74 2.45
CA LEU A 101 11.57 1.49 1.01
C LEU A 101 10.35 2.05 0.28
N PHE A 102 9.15 1.73 0.79
CA PHE A 102 7.91 2.14 0.12
C PHE A 102 7.51 3.56 0.47
N ASP A 103 7.83 4.07 1.67
CA ASP A 103 7.71 5.50 1.95
C ASP A 103 8.51 6.33 0.95
N TRP A 104 9.77 5.95 0.72
CA TRP A 104 10.63 6.56 -0.29
C TRP A 104 10.04 6.45 -1.70
N TYR A 105 9.61 5.25 -2.11
CA TYR A 105 9.04 5.02 -3.44
C TYR A 105 7.73 5.79 -3.67
N LEU A 106 6.81 5.77 -2.71
CA LEU A 106 5.51 6.43 -2.82
C LEU A 106 5.65 7.95 -2.84
N LYS A 107 6.57 8.53 -2.06
CA LYS A 107 6.86 9.97 -2.12
C LYS A 107 7.47 10.40 -3.44
N LEU A 108 8.26 9.55 -4.10
CA LEU A 108 8.78 9.84 -5.45
C LEU A 108 7.71 9.75 -6.55
N THR A 109 6.73 8.88 -6.38
CA THR A 109 5.71 8.57 -7.41
C THR A 109 4.38 9.26 -7.18
N THR A 110 4.16 9.86 -6.01
CA THR A 110 2.95 10.64 -5.70
C THR A 110 3.18 12.10 -6.03
N GLU A 111 2.52 12.58 -7.09
CA GLU A 111 2.72 13.94 -7.61
C GLU A 111 1.85 15.01 -6.92
N ALA A 112 0.97 14.65 -5.97
CA ALA A 112 -0.10 15.53 -5.50
C ALA A 112 0.09 15.99 -4.04
N GLU A 113 0.80 17.11 -3.89
CA GLU A 113 0.68 17.94 -2.69
C GLU A 113 -0.66 18.69 -2.72
N VAL A 114 -1.37 18.66 -1.59
CA VAL A 114 -2.55 19.51 -1.38
C VAL A 114 -2.14 20.81 -0.69
N GLN A 115 -2.94 21.87 -0.86
CA GLN A 115 -2.72 23.14 -0.17
C GLN A 115 -2.62 22.89 1.34
N GLY A 116 -1.50 23.32 1.94
CA GLY A 116 -1.18 23.07 3.35
C GLY A 116 -0.13 21.98 3.61
N GLY A 117 0.54 21.45 2.57
CA GLY A 117 1.70 20.55 2.71
C GLY A 117 1.34 19.08 2.99
N GLY A 118 0.06 18.72 2.91
CA GLY A 118 -0.38 17.32 2.97
C GLY A 118 -0.15 16.59 1.64
N ILE A 119 -0.08 15.26 1.71
CA ILE A 119 -0.03 14.38 0.54
C ILE A 119 -1.41 13.75 0.35
N GLN A 120 -1.94 13.81 -0.87
CA GLN A 120 -3.14 13.04 -1.23
C GLN A 120 -2.72 11.76 -1.96
N LEU A 121 -2.98 10.62 -1.33
CA LEU A 121 -2.67 9.32 -1.91
C LEU A 121 -3.89 8.79 -2.68
N TYR A 122 -3.86 8.94 -4.00
CA TYR A 122 -4.88 8.35 -4.86
C TYR A 122 -4.75 6.83 -4.90
N VAL A 123 -5.88 6.13 -4.94
CA VAL A 123 -5.88 4.67 -5.12
C VAL A 123 -5.22 4.25 -6.43
N THR A 124 -5.31 5.06 -7.48
CA THR A 124 -4.62 4.83 -8.75
C THR A 124 -3.09 4.83 -8.62
N THR A 125 -2.52 5.50 -7.62
CA THR A 125 -1.09 5.41 -7.29
C THR A 125 -0.76 4.01 -6.76
N LEU A 126 -1.59 3.49 -5.85
CA LEU A 126 -1.42 2.15 -5.29
C LEU A 126 -1.66 1.05 -6.32
N GLU A 127 -2.62 1.22 -7.24
CA GLU A 127 -2.86 0.28 -8.34
C GLU A 127 -1.66 0.11 -9.28
N LYS A 128 -0.86 1.17 -9.43
CA LYS A 128 0.35 1.17 -10.25
C LYS A 128 1.62 0.78 -9.47
N THR A 129 1.51 0.72 -8.14
CA THR A 129 2.64 0.41 -7.28
C THR A 129 3.02 -1.06 -7.44
N LEU A 130 4.28 -1.30 -7.80
CA LEU A 130 4.80 -2.65 -7.95
C LEU A 130 5.14 -3.23 -6.57
N VAL A 131 4.25 -4.08 -6.06
CA VAL A 131 4.40 -4.73 -4.75
C VAL A 131 4.29 -6.24 -4.88
N LYS A 132 5.15 -6.97 -4.15
CA LYS A 132 5.11 -8.42 -4.04
C LYS A 132 4.47 -8.79 -2.69
N LEU A 133 3.52 -9.73 -2.66
CA LEU A 133 2.71 -10.07 -1.47
C LEU A 133 2.60 -11.59 -1.22
N ASP A 134 3.57 -12.35 -1.72
CA ASP A 134 3.68 -13.80 -1.57
C ASP A 134 5.01 -14.18 -0.91
N PHE A 135 5.46 -13.37 0.06
CA PHE A 135 6.61 -13.71 0.90
C PHE A 135 6.26 -14.83 1.89
N CYS A 136 7.30 -15.48 2.43
CA CYS A 136 7.16 -16.58 3.37
C CYS A 136 6.59 -16.13 4.73
N ASN A 137 6.14 -17.10 5.53
CA ASN A 137 5.46 -16.84 6.80
C ASN A 137 6.38 -16.21 7.85
N GLU A 138 7.68 -16.46 7.78
CA GLU A 138 8.69 -15.85 8.64
C GLU A 138 8.67 -14.32 8.48
N PHE A 139 8.62 -13.83 7.25
CA PHE A 139 8.53 -12.40 6.97
C PHE A 139 7.17 -11.82 7.42
N THR A 140 6.07 -12.53 7.17
CA THR A 140 4.74 -12.11 7.67
C THR A 140 4.74 -11.99 9.20
N SER A 141 5.43 -12.89 9.91
CA SER A 141 5.51 -12.90 11.37
C SER A 141 6.23 -11.67 11.91
N VAL A 142 7.34 -11.26 11.28
CA VAL A 142 8.04 -10.00 11.61
C VAL A 142 7.10 -8.81 11.49
N ILE A 143 6.27 -8.77 10.44
CA ILE A 143 5.31 -7.67 10.25
C ILE A 143 4.22 -7.72 11.32
N ASP A 144 3.70 -8.90 11.67
CA ASP A 144 2.71 -9.05 12.74
C ASP A 144 3.27 -8.59 14.10
N GLU A 145 4.54 -8.90 14.40
CA GLU A 145 5.24 -8.37 15.58
C GLU A 145 5.34 -6.85 15.54
N ARG A 146 5.62 -6.25 14.38
CA ARG A 146 5.66 -4.80 14.22
C ARG A 146 4.29 -4.16 14.42
N ILE A 147 3.23 -4.74 13.84
CA ILE A 147 1.84 -4.27 14.01
C ILE A 147 1.43 -4.29 15.49
N ARG A 148 1.90 -5.28 16.25
CA ARG A 148 1.69 -5.40 17.71
C ARG A 148 2.60 -4.46 18.53
N GLY A 149 3.52 -3.76 17.90
CA GLY A 149 4.48 -2.87 18.57
C GLY A 149 5.57 -3.59 19.35
N ILE A 150 5.86 -4.85 19.03
CA ILE A 150 6.89 -5.66 19.70
C ILE A 150 8.29 -5.29 19.19
N ILE A 151 8.41 -5.08 17.88
CA ILE A 151 9.65 -4.64 17.22
C ILE A 151 9.52 -3.20 16.73
N ASP A 152 10.66 -2.55 16.50
CA ASP A 152 10.75 -1.18 15.98
C ASP A 152 10.71 -1.11 14.44
N ASP A 153 10.65 0.11 13.92
CA ASP A 153 10.63 0.38 12.48
C ASP A 153 11.94 -0.02 11.80
N ASP A 154 13.09 0.10 12.47
CA ASP A 154 14.40 -0.23 11.90
C ASP A 154 14.56 -1.73 11.66
N THR A 155 14.01 -2.55 12.56
CA THR A 155 13.94 -4.01 12.39
C THR A 155 13.04 -4.38 11.22
N LEU A 156 11.86 -3.75 11.09
CA LEU A 156 10.98 -3.95 9.92
C LEU A 156 11.69 -3.53 8.63
N ASN A 157 12.32 -2.36 8.59
CA ASN A 157 13.01 -1.82 7.43
C ASN A 157 14.13 -2.76 6.95
N SER A 158 14.92 -3.28 7.90
CA SER A 158 15.97 -4.26 7.61
C SER A 158 15.41 -5.53 6.97
N ALA A 159 14.34 -6.09 7.54
CA ALA A 159 13.68 -7.27 6.98
C ALA A 159 13.12 -7.01 5.57
N VAL A 160 12.54 -5.83 5.32
CA VAL A 160 12.05 -5.45 3.98
C VAL A 160 13.19 -5.34 2.99
N PHE A 161 14.29 -4.70 3.36
CA PHE A 161 15.47 -4.60 2.51
C PHE A 161 16.07 -5.96 2.18
N ASP A 162 16.05 -6.90 3.13
CA ASP A 162 16.54 -8.27 2.94
C ASP A 162 15.67 -9.05 1.95
N VAL A 163 14.34 -9.03 2.10
CA VAL A 163 13.44 -9.79 1.19
C VAL A 163 13.42 -9.22 -0.23
N TYR A 164 13.68 -7.92 -0.40
CA TYR A 164 13.89 -7.29 -1.70
C TYR A 164 15.34 -7.36 -2.20
N LYS A 165 16.26 -7.90 -1.39
CA LYS A 165 17.67 -8.11 -1.72
C LYS A 165 18.42 -6.82 -2.08
N LEU A 166 18.14 -5.74 -1.35
CA LEU A 166 18.82 -4.46 -1.55
C LEU A 166 20.27 -4.54 -1.08
N THR A 167 21.16 -3.99 -1.90
CA THR A 167 22.57 -3.79 -1.56
C THR A 167 22.75 -2.71 -0.49
N GLU A 168 23.86 -2.72 0.24
CA GLU A 168 24.17 -1.69 1.23
C GLU A 168 24.15 -0.27 0.63
N THR A 169 24.65 -0.13 -0.61
CA THR A 169 24.62 1.14 -1.35
C THR A 169 23.20 1.63 -1.60
N GLU A 170 22.28 0.73 -1.97
CA GLU A 170 20.87 1.08 -2.20
C GLU A 170 20.15 1.42 -0.88
N ARG A 171 20.39 0.64 0.18
CA ARG A 171 19.83 0.92 1.52
C ARG A 171 20.27 2.30 2.01
N LYS A 172 21.56 2.60 1.87
CA LYS A 172 22.12 3.91 2.23
C LYS A 172 21.51 5.03 1.39
N TYR A 173 21.42 4.83 0.08
CA TYR A 173 20.82 5.82 -0.83
C TYR A 173 19.37 6.15 -0.45
N ILE A 174 18.54 5.13 -0.17
CA ILE A 174 17.15 5.31 0.26
C ILE A 174 17.09 6.06 1.60
N SER A 175 17.94 5.67 2.56
CA SER A 175 17.94 6.26 3.90
C SER A 175 18.40 7.72 3.94
N GLU A 176 19.31 8.09 3.06
CA GLU A 176 19.90 9.44 2.99
C GLU A 176 19.22 10.34 1.95
N CYS A 177 18.20 9.85 1.24
CA CYS A 177 17.57 10.57 0.13
C CYS A 177 16.79 11.81 0.61
N LYS A 178 17.46 12.97 0.59
CA LYS A 178 16.90 14.27 1.00
C LYS A 178 15.69 14.75 0.20
N GLN A 179 15.46 14.22 -1.01
CA GLN A 179 14.28 14.57 -1.82
C GLN A 179 12.96 14.12 -1.16
N VAL A 180 13.04 13.23 -0.16
CA VAL A 180 11.91 12.56 0.50
C VAL A 180 11.78 12.98 1.98
N THR A 181 12.83 13.53 2.58
CA THR A 181 12.84 14.05 3.95
C THR A 181 12.29 15.48 3.97
N ARG A 182 10.98 15.61 4.18
CA ARG A 182 10.33 16.91 4.36
C ARG A 182 10.13 17.15 5.85
N THR A 183 11.08 17.85 6.47
CA THR A 183 10.96 18.43 7.83
C THR A 183 9.94 19.53 7.87
#